data_AF-A0A8S3HVG1-F1
#
_entry.id   AF-A0A8S3HVG1-F1
#
_cell.length_a   1.000
_cell.length_b   1.000
_cell.length_c   1.000
_cell.angle_alpha   90.00
_cell.angle_beta   90.00
_cell.angle_gamma   90.00
#
_symmetry.space_group_name_H-M   'P 1'
#
loop_
_entity.id
_entity.type
_entity.pdbx_description
1 polymer ?
#
loop_
_entity_poly.entity_id
_entity_poly.type
_entity_poly.pdbx_seq_one_letter_code
_entity_poly.pdbx_strand_id
1 'polypeptide(L)'
;MLLWLQGLFLFSLIWGLAGTITGDSRRKFDTFLRDFLTGALEEYPKPKSIKFSKANIFPERNTCFDFYFEKKAAGHWREWPDMIAREDLAIPEGVKVVDVIIQTDETARQAFFLETFVSHNVPLLLVGPTGTGKSAINNYFLVRLPKE
;
A
#
# COMPACT_ATOMS: atom_id res chain seq x y z
N MET A 1 -0.01 -2.65 -24.19
CA MET A 1 0.19 -2.17 -22.81
C MET A 1 1.03 -3.18 -22.05
N LEU A 2 2.10 -2.72 -21.40
CA LEU A 2 2.98 -3.57 -20.59
C LEU A 2 2.24 -3.97 -19.30
N LEU A 3 2.30 -5.25 -18.90
CA LEU A 3 1.55 -5.77 -17.76
C LEU A 3 1.89 -5.05 -16.45
N TRP A 4 3.17 -4.68 -16.25
CA TRP A 4 3.59 -3.90 -15.08
C TRP A 4 2.90 -2.53 -14.97
N LEU A 5 2.57 -1.90 -16.10
CA LEU A 5 1.88 -0.61 -16.11
C LEU A 5 0.41 -0.77 -15.72
N GLN A 6 -0.22 -1.87 -16.15
CA GLN A 6 -1.55 -2.24 -15.66
C GLN A 6 -1.51 -2.49 -14.15
N GLY A 7 -0.48 -3.18 -13.66
CA GLY A 7 -0.29 -3.46 -12.23
C GLY A 7 -0.14 -2.19 -11.38
N LEU A 8 0.71 -1.25 -11.81
CA LEU A 8 0.83 0.06 -11.16
C LEU A 8 -0.50 0.82 -11.19
N PHE A 9 -1.17 0.87 -12.33
CA PHE A 9 -2.48 1.52 -12.43
C PHE A 9 -3.49 0.89 -11.46
N LEU A 10 -3.52 -0.44 -11.38
CA LEU A 10 -4.40 -1.16 -10.45
C LEU A 10 -4.07 -0.84 -8.98
N PHE A 11 -2.79 -0.81 -8.63
CA PHE A 11 -2.35 -0.39 -7.30
C PHE A 11 -2.80 1.05 -6.98
N SER A 12 -2.58 1.99 -7.92
CA SER A 12 -3.04 3.37 -7.77
C SER A 12 -4.57 3.48 -7.69
N LEU A 13 -5.31 2.64 -8.40
CA LEU A 13 -6.78 2.59 -8.34
C LEU A 13 -7.26 2.18 -6.95
N ILE A 14 -6.70 1.10 -6.40
CA ILE A 14 -7.04 0.60 -5.06
C ILE A 14 -6.83 1.70 -4.02
N TRP A 15 -5.65 2.31 -4.00
CA TRP A 15 -5.31 3.30 -2.98
C TRP A 15 -5.89 4.68 -3.22
N GLY A 16 -6.10 5.06 -4.48
CA GLY A 16 -6.71 6.34 -4.85
C GLY A 16 -8.22 6.39 -4.63
N LEU A 17 -8.94 5.28 -4.83
CA LEU A 17 -10.39 5.23 -4.65
C LEU A 17 -10.82 4.63 -3.31
N ALA A 18 -10.09 3.64 -2.81
CA ALA A 18 -10.48 2.86 -1.65
C ALA A 18 -9.49 2.99 -0.48
N GLY A 19 -8.51 3.90 -0.53
CA GLY A 19 -7.55 4.09 0.57
C GLY A 19 -8.19 4.45 1.91
N THR A 20 -9.38 5.08 1.89
CA THR A 20 -10.09 5.56 3.09
C THR A 20 -11.08 4.55 3.67
N ILE A 21 -11.38 3.44 2.98
CA ILE A 21 -12.34 2.46 3.49
C ILE A 21 -11.68 1.56 4.54
N THR A 22 -12.48 1.09 5.50
CA THR A 22 -12.01 0.31 6.65
C THR A 22 -12.91 -0.89 6.94
N GLY A 23 -12.46 -1.80 7.79
CA GLY A 23 -13.25 -2.94 8.26
C GLY A 23 -13.78 -3.83 7.13
N ASP A 24 -15.04 -4.24 7.24
CA ASP A 24 -15.68 -5.16 6.29
C ASP A 24 -15.80 -4.60 4.87
N SER A 25 -15.82 -3.28 4.71
CA SER A 25 -15.86 -2.64 3.39
C SER A 25 -14.62 -2.97 2.56
N ARG A 26 -13.45 -3.16 3.18
CA ARG A 26 -12.24 -3.61 2.47
C ARG A 26 -12.41 -5.00 1.87
N ARG A 27 -13.03 -5.93 2.61
CA ARG A 27 -13.29 -7.29 2.11
C ARG A 27 -14.28 -7.28 0.96
N LYS A 28 -15.37 -6.51 1.08
CA LYS A 28 -16.36 -6.35 0.01
C LYS A 28 -15.74 -5.78 -1.27
N PHE A 29 -14.90 -4.75 -1.11
CA PHE A 29 -14.17 -4.15 -2.23
C PHE A 29 -13.20 -5.14 -2.87
N ASP A 30 -12.44 -5.90 -2.08
CA ASP A 30 -11.52 -6.93 -2.56
C ASP A 30 -12.23 -7.99 -3.40
N THR A 31 -13.34 -8.56 -2.89
CA THR A 31 -14.14 -9.54 -3.61
C THR A 31 -14.65 -8.97 -4.94
N PHE A 32 -15.28 -7.80 -4.91
CA PHE A 32 -15.77 -7.13 -6.12
C PHE A 32 -14.65 -6.91 -7.15
N LEU A 33 -13.50 -6.40 -6.69
CA LEU A 33 -12.37 -6.09 -7.58
C LEU A 33 -11.79 -7.36 -8.22
N ARG A 34 -11.66 -8.45 -7.46
CA ARG A 34 -11.20 -9.74 -8.00
C ARG A 34 -12.15 -10.28 -9.06
N ASP A 35 -13.45 -10.22 -8.80
CA ASP A 35 -14.47 -10.71 -9.74
C ASP A 35 -14.46 -9.87 -11.03
N PHE A 36 -14.33 -8.54 -10.90
CA PHE A 36 -14.18 -7.63 -12.04
C PHE A 36 -12.93 -7.94 -12.88
N LEU A 37 -11.76 -8.08 -12.24
CA LEU A 37 -10.49 -8.29 -12.92
C LEU A 37 -10.36 -9.67 -13.57
N THR A 38 -11.08 -10.66 -13.05
CA THR A 38 -11.11 -12.02 -13.60
C THR A 38 -12.23 -12.21 -14.62
N GLY A 39 -13.18 -11.28 -14.71
CA GLY A 39 -14.32 -11.33 -15.62
C GLY A 39 -15.45 -12.23 -15.13
N ALA A 40 -15.53 -12.46 -13.82
CA ALA A 40 -16.62 -13.20 -13.18
C ALA A 40 -17.90 -12.35 -13.02
N LEU A 41 -17.80 -11.02 -13.14
CA LEU A 41 -18.97 -10.13 -13.13
C LEU A 41 -19.61 -10.05 -14.52
N GLU A 42 -20.76 -10.70 -14.70
CA GLU A 42 -21.51 -10.67 -15.97
C GLU A 42 -22.07 -9.28 -16.28
N GLU A 43 -22.54 -8.56 -15.25
CA GLU A 43 -23.10 -7.20 -15.38
C GLU A 43 -22.03 -6.16 -15.76
N TYR A 44 -20.77 -6.40 -15.35
CA TYR A 44 -19.64 -5.51 -15.60
C TYR A 44 -18.50 -6.28 -16.27
N PRO A 45 -18.64 -6.59 -17.58
CA PRO A 45 -17.69 -7.44 -18.26
C PRO A 45 -16.32 -6.79 -18.31
N LYS A 46 -15.30 -7.61 -18.04
CA LYS A 46 -13.90 -7.21 -18.12
C LYS A 46 -13.54 -6.67 -19.51
N PRO A 47 -13.01 -5.44 -19.62
CA PRO A 47 -12.52 -4.90 -20.88
C PRO A 47 -11.41 -5.77 -21.49
N LYS A 48 -11.47 -6.01 -22.81
CA LYS A 48 -10.47 -6.82 -23.56
C LYS A 48 -9.03 -6.28 -23.45
N SER A 49 -8.87 -5.00 -23.13
CA SER A 49 -7.58 -4.35 -22.93
C SER A 49 -6.89 -4.77 -21.63
N ILE A 50 -7.64 -5.26 -20.63
CA ILE A 50 -7.11 -5.72 -19.34
C ILE A 50 -6.58 -7.14 -19.51
N LYS A 51 -5.27 -7.32 -19.27
CA LYS A 51 -4.56 -8.60 -19.48
C LYS A 51 -4.33 -9.39 -18.20
N PHE A 52 -4.91 -8.97 -17.09
CA PHE A 52 -4.78 -9.68 -15.82
C PHE A 52 -5.35 -11.09 -15.91
N SER A 53 -4.71 -12.03 -15.24
CA SER A 53 -5.25 -13.34 -14.92
C SER A 53 -5.14 -13.50 -13.40
N LYS A 54 -5.68 -14.59 -12.83
CA LYS A 54 -5.50 -14.90 -11.41
C LYS A 54 -4.01 -14.91 -10.98
N ALA A 55 -3.10 -15.26 -11.90
CA ALA A 55 -1.66 -15.29 -11.63
C ALA A 55 -1.00 -13.90 -11.57
N ASN A 56 -1.65 -12.86 -12.13
CA ASN A 56 -1.06 -11.53 -12.31
C ASN A 56 -1.71 -10.45 -11.41
N ILE A 57 -2.72 -10.81 -10.63
CA ILE A 57 -3.31 -9.97 -9.60
C ILE A 57 -2.71 -10.30 -8.22
N PHE A 58 -3.06 -9.52 -7.21
CA PHE A 58 -2.60 -9.73 -5.84
C PHE A 58 -3.05 -11.12 -5.28
N PRO A 59 -2.22 -11.78 -4.46
CA PRO A 59 -2.48 -13.14 -3.94
C PRO A 59 -3.83 -13.30 -3.21
N GLU A 60 -4.41 -14.51 -3.23
CA GLU A 60 -5.73 -14.79 -2.63
C GLU A 60 -5.70 -14.90 -1.08
N ARG A 61 -4.53 -15.07 -0.46
CA ARG A 61 -4.41 -15.29 1.00
C ARG A 61 -4.90 -14.13 1.87
N ASN A 62 -4.82 -12.92 1.34
CA ASN A 62 -5.14 -11.66 2.01
C ASN A 62 -5.94 -10.75 1.06
N THR A 63 -6.28 -9.53 1.47
CA THR A 63 -6.99 -8.57 0.62
C THR A 63 -6.02 -7.77 -0.25
N CYS A 64 -6.52 -7.12 -1.29
CA CYS A 64 -5.76 -6.18 -2.12
C CYS A 64 -5.04 -5.06 -1.35
N PHE A 65 -5.49 -4.76 -0.12
CA PHE A 65 -4.89 -3.73 0.75
C PHE A 65 -3.66 -4.21 1.52
N ASP A 66 -3.38 -5.50 1.49
CA ASP A 66 -2.25 -6.12 2.18
C ASP A 66 -1.01 -6.23 1.28
N PHE A 67 -1.13 -5.78 0.03
CA PHE A 67 -0.08 -5.83 -0.98
C PHE A 67 0.24 -4.44 -1.55
N TYR A 68 1.49 -4.26 -1.95
CA TYR A 68 1.95 -3.18 -2.81
C TYR A 68 2.49 -3.73 -4.13
N PHE A 69 2.53 -2.87 -5.15
CA PHE A 69 3.05 -3.25 -6.45
C PHE A 69 4.50 -2.79 -6.62
N GLU A 70 5.42 -3.74 -6.71
CA GLU A 70 6.83 -3.49 -6.93
C GLU A 70 7.16 -3.49 -8.44
N LYS A 71 7.59 -2.35 -8.97
CA LYS A 71 8.02 -2.21 -10.38
C LYS A 71 9.46 -2.74 -10.59
N LYS A 72 9.71 -4.00 -10.27
CA LYS A 72 10.98 -4.70 -10.59
C LYS A 72 10.73 -5.79 -11.64
N ALA A 73 11.58 -5.83 -12.67
CA ALA A 73 11.46 -6.72 -13.83
C ALA A 73 10.06 -6.68 -14.48
N ALA A 74 9.29 -7.76 -14.42
CA ALA A 74 7.93 -7.85 -14.97
C ALA A 74 6.85 -7.20 -14.08
N GLY A 75 7.22 -6.79 -12.85
CA GLY A 75 6.32 -6.25 -11.83
C GLY A 75 5.67 -7.34 -11.00
N HIS A 76 5.66 -7.18 -9.67
CA HIS A 76 5.16 -8.20 -8.73
C HIS A 76 4.38 -7.57 -7.58
N TRP A 77 3.39 -8.30 -7.08
CA TRP A 77 2.70 -7.97 -5.83
C TRP A 77 3.50 -8.51 -4.65
N ARG A 78 3.77 -7.66 -3.67
CA ARG A 78 4.56 -7.96 -2.46
C ARG A 78 3.74 -7.53 -1.24
N GLU A 79 3.96 -8.15 -0.09
CA GLU A 79 3.26 -7.74 1.13
C GLU A 79 3.96 -6.56 1.78
N TRP A 80 3.21 -5.71 2.49
CA TRP A 80 3.77 -4.54 3.16
C TRP A 80 4.97 -4.83 4.09
N PRO A 81 5.03 -5.94 4.85
CA PRO A 81 6.22 -6.31 5.61
C PRO A 81 7.49 -6.46 4.76
N ASP A 82 7.38 -6.88 3.49
CA ASP A 82 8.53 -7.04 2.60
C ASP A 82 9.16 -5.69 2.21
N MET A 83 8.48 -4.57 2.47
CA MET A 83 8.99 -3.22 2.22
C MET A 83 9.97 -2.75 3.31
N ILE A 84 9.86 -3.30 4.52
CA ILE A 84 10.60 -2.81 5.68
C ILE A 84 12.04 -3.31 5.59
N ALA A 85 12.99 -2.36 5.53
CA ALA A 85 14.40 -2.68 5.54
C ALA A 85 14.79 -3.35 6.87
N ARG A 86 15.74 -4.30 6.84
CA ARG A 86 16.13 -5.04 8.05
C ARG A 86 16.74 -4.11 9.10
N GLU A 87 17.36 -3.03 8.67
CA GLU A 87 17.95 -2.00 9.50
C GLU A 87 16.88 -1.22 10.28
N ASP A 88 15.70 -1.04 9.71
CA ASP A 88 14.56 -0.37 10.37
C ASP A 88 13.80 -1.29 11.35
N LEU A 89 14.10 -2.59 11.36
CA LEU A 89 13.61 -3.55 12.37
C LEU A 89 14.46 -3.55 13.65
N ALA A 90 15.69 -3.05 13.60
CA ALA A 90 16.57 -2.98 14.75
C ALA A 90 16.23 -1.75 15.60
N ILE A 91 15.94 -1.97 16.89
CA ILE A 91 15.73 -0.88 17.85
C ILE A 91 17.11 -0.42 18.33
N PRO A 92 17.53 0.84 18.08
CA PRO A 92 18.83 1.31 18.53
C PRO A 92 18.91 1.34 20.07
N GLU A 93 20.08 1.00 20.61
CA GLU A 93 20.31 1.05 22.06
C GLU A 93 20.14 2.48 22.60
N GLY A 94 19.43 2.62 23.72
CA GLY A 94 19.21 3.91 24.38
C GLY A 94 18.02 4.73 23.87
N VAL A 95 17.28 4.25 22.85
CA VAL A 95 16.02 4.89 22.43
C VAL A 95 14.95 4.66 23.50
N LYS A 96 14.26 5.74 23.89
CA LYS A 96 13.14 5.62 24.83
C LYS A 96 12.02 4.84 24.16
N VAL A 97 11.38 3.93 24.89
CA VAL A 97 10.28 3.09 24.37
C VAL A 97 9.18 3.92 23.70
N VAL A 98 8.90 5.12 24.21
CA VAL A 98 7.90 6.05 23.64
C VAL A 98 8.26 6.61 22.27
N ASP A 99 9.54 6.57 21.91
CA ASP A 99 10.08 7.07 20.63
C ASP A 99 10.29 5.93 19.61
N VAL A 100 10.06 4.66 20.01
CA VAL A 100 10.21 3.50 19.13
C VAL A 100 8.96 3.35 18.26
N ILE A 101 9.16 3.40 16.94
CA ILE A 101 8.11 3.06 15.98
C ILE A 101 8.17 1.57 15.67
N ILE A 102 7.09 0.87 15.99
CA ILE A 102 6.96 -0.55 15.65
C ILE A 102 6.70 -0.68 14.16
N GLN A 103 7.50 -1.54 13.54
CA GLN A 103 7.35 -1.91 12.13
C GLN A 103 6.13 -2.82 11.99
N THR A 104 5.08 -2.29 11.36
CA THR A 104 3.82 -2.98 11.08
C THR A 104 3.40 -2.71 9.64
N ASP A 105 2.43 -3.46 9.12
CA ASP A 105 1.84 -3.21 7.80
C ASP A 105 1.36 -1.76 7.66
N GLU A 106 0.80 -1.20 8.74
CA GLU A 106 0.31 0.17 8.77
C GLU A 106 1.46 1.18 8.70
N THR A 107 2.55 0.93 9.42
CA THR A 107 3.76 1.75 9.37
C THR A 107 4.37 1.74 7.96
N ALA A 108 4.50 0.56 7.34
CA ALA A 108 5.03 0.41 5.99
C ALA A 108 4.17 1.13 4.94
N ARG A 109 2.84 0.99 5.03
CA ARG A 109 1.88 1.71 4.18
C ARG A 109 2.04 3.23 4.30
N GLN A 110 2.06 3.75 5.53
CA GLN A 110 2.20 5.19 5.76
C GLN A 110 3.55 5.69 5.25
N ALA A 111 4.64 4.97 5.51
CA ALA A 111 5.97 5.31 5.01
C ALA A 111 5.99 5.40 3.48
N PHE A 112 5.42 4.41 2.78
CA PHE A 112 5.34 4.40 1.31
C PHE A 112 4.62 5.63 0.76
N PHE A 113 3.44 5.96 1.30
CA PHE A 113 2.67 7.11 0.82
C PHE A 113 3.31 8.42 1.21
N LEU A 114 3.91 8.54 2.40
CA LEU A 114 4.68 9.71 2.79
C LEU A 114 5.85 9.93 1.82
N GLU A 115 6.67 8.91 1.55
CA GLU A 115 7.78 8.99 0.61
C GLU A 115 7.31 9.37 -0.79
N THR A 116 6.26 8.71 -1.29
CA THR A 116 5.71 8.95 -2.63
C THR A 116 5.17 10.37 -2.77
N PHE A 117 4.35 10.84 -1.84
CA PHE A 117 3.68 12.14 -1.97
C PHE A 117 4.62 13.31 -1.65
N VAL A 118 5.44 13.20 -0.60
CA VAL A 118 6.36 14.27 -0.20
C VAL A 118 7.45 14.48 -1.25
N SER A 119 8.02 13.42 -1.83
CA SER A 119 9.02 13.54 -2.91
C SER A 119 8.50 14.23 -4.17
N HIS A 120 7.18 14.21 -4.37
CA HIS A 120 6.51 14.86 -5.49
C HIS A 120 5.87 16.21 -5.11
N ASN A 121 6.12 16.72 -3.90
CA ASN A 121 5.52 17.95 -3.37
C ASN A 121 3.97 17.95 -3.39
N VAL A 122 3.37 16.77 -3.17
CA VAL A 122 1.91 16.63 -3.10
C VAL A 122 1.49 16.54 -1.62
N PRO A 123 0.58 17.40 -1.15
CA PRO A 123 0.06 17.30 0.22
C PRO A 123 -0.70 15.99 0.46
N LEU A 124 -0.49 15.37 1.62
CA LEU A 124 -1.15 14.13 2.04
C LEU A 124 -1.86 14.34 3.38
N LEU A 125 -3.07 13.79 3.51
CA LEU A 125 -3.82 13.76 4.78
C LEU A 125 -3.93 12.32 5.29
N LEU A 126 -3.35 12.05 6.46
CA LEU A 126 -3.46 10.77 7.15
C LEU A 126 -4.62 10.80 8.15
N VAL A 127 -5.69 10.06 7.85
CA VAL A 127 -6.91 9.98 8.68
C VAL A 127 -6.95 8.71 9.51
N GLY A 128 -7.48 8.80 10.74
CA GLY A 128 -7.68 7.65 11.62
C GLY A 128 -7.93 8.06 13.08
N PRO A 129 -8.34 7.12 13.96
CA PRO A 129 -8.67 7.41 15.36
C PRO A 129 -7.52 8.06 16.14
N THR A 130 -7.82 8.76 17.24
CA THR A 130 -6.79 9.31 18.13
C THR A 130 -5.95 8.19 18.74
N GLY A 131 -4.64 8.41 18.91
CA GLY A 131 -3.74 7.44 19.53
C GLY A 131 -3.19 6.34 18.61
N THR A 132 -3.44 6.39 17.30
CA THR A 132 -2.97 5.36 16.35
C THR A 132 -1.60 5.66 15.73
N GLY A 133 -0.72 6.40 16.41
CA GLY A 133 0.67 6.62 15.97
C GLY A 133 0.88 7.53 14.74
N LYS A 134 -0.18 8.00 14.06
CA LYS A 134 -0.08 8.84 12.84
C LYS A 134 0.90 10.00 12.95
N SER A 135 0.79 10.82 14.00
CA SER A 135 1.67 11.98 14.22
C SER A 135 3.11 11.56 14.52
N ALA A 136 3.31 10.46 15.24
CA ALA A 136 4.65 9.96 15.55
C ALA A 136 5.35 9.46 14.27
N ILE A 137 4.64 8.70 13.43
CA ILE A 137 5.14 8.20 12.14
C ILE A 137 5.48 9.36 11.21
N ASN A 138 4.60 10.35 11.08
CA ASN A 138 4.84 11.51 10.25
C ASN A 138 6.07 12.31 10.72
N ASN A 139 6.16 12.61 12.03
CA ASN A 139 7.30 13.34 12.57
C ASN A 139 8.62 12.58 12.38
N TYR A 140 8.60 11.26 12.59
CA TYR A 140 9.77 10.41 12.37
C TYR A 140 10.24 10.43 10.92
N PHE A 141 9.31 10.38 9.97
CA PHE A 141 9.61 10.51 8.55
C PHE A 141 10.22 11.89 8.24
N LEU A 142 9.59 12.97 8.71
CA LEU A 142 10.01 14.35 8.43
C LEU A 142 11.41 14.67 8.96
N VAL A 143 11.78 14.19 10.16
CA VAL A 143 13.10 14.43 10.76
C VAL A 143 14.22 13.73 10.00
N ARG A 144 13.91 12.67 9.26
CA ARG A 144 14.87 11.90 8.44
C ARG A 144 15.03 12.44 7.02
N LEU A 145 14.21 13.42 6.61
CA LEU A 145 14.40 14.06 5.32
C LEU A 145 15.78 14.75 5.27
N PRO A 146 16.46 14.76 4.11
CA PRO A 146 17.71 15.49 3.96
C PRO A 146 17.52 16.94 4.41
N LYS A 147 18.45 17.43 5.23
CA LYS A 147 18.55 18.86 5.49
C LYS A 147 19.10 19.49 4.22
N GLU A 148 18.39 20.48 3.69
CA GLU A 148 19.00 21.42 2.74
C GLU A 148 20.26 22.07 3.36
#